data_AF-A0A2M9CW01-F1
#
_entry.id   AF-A0A2M9CW01-F1
#
_cell.length_a   1.000
_cell.length_b   1.000
_cell.length_c   1.000
_cell.angle_alpha   90.00
_cell.angle_beta   90.00
_cell.angle_gamma   90.00
#
_symmetry.space_group_name_H-M   'P 1'
#
loop_
_entity.id
_entity.type
_entity.pdbx_description
1 polymer ?
#
loop_
_entity_poly.entity_id
_entity_poly.type
_entity_poly.pdbx_seq_one_letter_code
_entity_poly.pdbx_strand_id
1 'polypeptide(L)'
;MLTESSISPAKAVSAEEKSSGKNALFPVFLKAESLRFLIVGGGKVGLEKLAALLGNAPQAYVKLVAPDILPEIRNYAIASHRLILIERAFEAQDLEGIDILILATEDHELNKHIHALAKARGILTNVADTPELCDFYLSSIVQKGQLKIAISTNGLSPTFAKRLREWFTEVIPDNVDELLYRLHAIRDQLKGDFAYKVQQLNALTASFAADHVNSKNHLSLHTKANPSSTLSGKQSSRHQLLITGIYRWMILLLAIGLIAIGYELTPLLSTIPWHEWTGRAMDVLGENFIWFLVGGFLAKYIDGTLGLGYGTIGTTYLLSFGIPPAQISKTIHISEIFTSGLSGWMHWHYRNVNKKLFRALVWPGLIGGIAGAILITHLQHAALHAIRPLIALYTFFLGANILLKGIRFRRKQQRKIKRVGFLGMIGGFLDAVAGGGWGTLVTSTLIASGRNPKYVVGSVNLARFYVALAGSATFLVLLGLSQWQVLLGLLIGGAMASPLAARTTRSLPTRQLLVILGLLVMLLSLWIVYKSWWIH
;
A
#
# COMPACT_ATOMS: atom_id res chain seq x y z
N MET A 1 40.99 17.83 -32.48
CA MET A 1 40.91 18.51 -31.18
C MET A 1 39.69 19.42 -31.24
N LEU A 2 38.67 19.10 -30.45
CA LEU A 2 37.35 19.76 -30.47
C LEU A 2 37.46 21.11 -29.75
N THR A 3 37.01 22.16 -30.43
CA THR A 3 36.89 23.53 -29.92
C THR A 3 35.56 23.72 -29.21
N GLU A 4 35.61 24.41 -28.07
CA GLU A 4 34.50 24.74 -27.18
C GLU A 4 33.43 25.59 -27.88
N SER A 5 32.17 25.15 -27.81
CA SER A 5 31.01 25.95 -28.23
C SER A 5 30.32 26.56 -27.02
N SER A 6 30.21 27.89 -27.07
CA SER A 6 29.60 28.79 -26.10
C SER A 6 28.10 28.55 -25.95
N ILE A 7 27.66 28.15 -24.76
CA ILE A 7 26.25 28.21 -24.35
C ILE A 7 26.00 29.56 -23.68
N SER A 8 25.21 30.41 -24.34
CA SER A 8 24.72 31.67 -23.81
C SER A 8 23.80 31.43 -22.60
N PRO A 9 23.97 32.10 -21.45
CA PRO A 9 23.05 31.94 -20.33
C PRO A 9 21.74 32.67 -20.66
N ALA A 10 20.65 31.91 -20.71
CA ALA A 10 19.30 32.46 -20.79
C ALA A 10 19.10 33.50 -19.68
N LYS A 11 18.73 34.72 -20.06
CA LYS A 11 18.35 35.81 -19.16
C LYS A 11 17.41 35.28 -18.08
N ALA A 12 17.88 35.29 -16.84
CA ALA A 12 17.06 35.07 -15.66
C ALA A 12 16.04 36.21 -15.59
N VAL A 13 14.80 35.93 -15.99
CA VAL A 13 13.65 36.81 -15.71
C VAL A 13 13.47 36.79 -14.19
N SER A 14 13.58 37.98 -13.58
CA SER A 14 13.48 38.20 -12.14
C SER A 14 12.16 37.68 -11.59
N ALA A 15 12.22 37.09 -10.40
CA ALA A 15 11.10 36.40 -9.74
C ALA A 15 9.97 37.34 -9.27
N GLU A 16 10.08 38.66 -9.47
CA GLU A 16 9.18 39.67 -8.91
C GLU A 16 7.97 40.01 -9.82
N GLU A 17 7.99 39.68 -11.12
CA GLU A 17 6.83 39.94 -12.01
C GLU A 17 5.75 38.84 -12.01
N LYS A 18 5.95 37.71 -11.33
CA LYS A 18 5.01 36.56 -11.33
C LYS A 18 3.93 36.59 -10.25
N SER A 19 3.64 37.75 -9.68
CA SER A 19 2.71 37.92 -8.56
C SER A 19 1.44 38.70 -8.95
N SER A 20 0.54 38.09 -9.74
CA SER A 20 -0.90 38.49 -9.73
C SER A 20 -1.90 37.51 -10.38
N GLY A 21 -1.46 36.43 -11.04
CA GLY A 21 -2.40 35.53 -11.73
C GLY A 21 -3.16 34.58 -10.80
N LYS A 22 -4.29 35.02 -10.23
CA LYS A 22 -5.29 34.08 -9.69
C LYS A 22 -5.72 33.11 -10.80
N ASN A 23 -5.90 31.82 -10.48
CA ASN A 23 -6.46 30.87 -11.42
C ASN A 23 -7.93 31.24 -11.71
N ALA A 24 -8.17 31.88 -12.85
CA ALA A 24 -9.48 32.39 -13.26
C ALA A 24 -10.28 31.40 -14.13
N LEU A 25 -9.78 30.18 -14.35
CA LEU A 25 -10.49 29.17 -15.11
C LEU A 25 -11.73 28.70 -14.36
N PHE A 26 -12.88 28.70 -15.05
CA PHE A 26 -14.13 28.16 -14.54
C PHE A 26 -14.28 26.69 -14.96
N PRO A 27 -14.28 25.73 -14.02
CA PRO A 27 -14.38 24.31 -14.36
C PRO A 27 -15.82 23.92 -14.69
N VAL A 28 -16.02 23.36 -15.89
CA VAL A 28 -17.32 22.84 -16.35
C VAL A 28 -17.18 21.45 -16.94
N PHE A 29 -18.22 20.63 -16.79
CA PHE A 29 -18.37 19.37 -17.52
C PHE A 29 -19.44 19.54 -18.59
N LEU A 30 -19.05 19.37 -19.86
CA LEU A 30 -19.94 19.53 -21.00
C LEU A 30 -20.56 18.18 -21.40
N LYS A 31 -21.85 18.19 -21.71
CA LYS A 31 -22.54 17.05 -22.33
C LYS A 31 -22.23 17.06 -23.83
N ALA A 32 -21.17 16.37 -24.23
CA ALA A 32 -20.66 16.42 -25.60
C ALA A 32 -21.65 15.83 -26.63
N GLU A 33 -22.59 15.00 -26.20
CA GLU A 33 -23.66 14.46 -27.04
C GLU A 33 -24.69 15.53 -27.48
N SER A 34 -24.74 16.70 -26.84
CA SER A 34 -25.60 17.82 -27.24
C SER A 34 -24.85 18.94 -27.96
N LEU A 35 -23.57 18.73 -28.29
CA LEU A 35 -22.69 19.72 -28.90
C LEU A 35 -22.06 19.15 -30.16
N ARG A 36 -21.82 20.02 -31.14
CA ARG A 36 -21.17 19.70 -32.42
C ARG A 36 -19.72 20.17 -32.38
N PHE A 37 -18.80 19.21 -32.44
CA PHE A 37 -17.37 19.44 -32.44
C PHE A 37 -16.82 19.46 -33.86
N LEU A 38 -15.95 20.43 -34.15
CA LEU A 38 -15.08 20.42 -35.33
C LEU A 38 -13.63 20.26 -34.90
N ILE A 39 -12.94 19.28 -35.49
CA ILE A 39 -11.48 19.14 -35.39
C ILE A 39 -10.87 19.47 -36.74
N VAL A 40 -9.97 20.44 -36.80
CA VAL A 40 -9.20 20.76 -38.02
C VAL A 40 -7.79 20.23 -37.85
N GLY A 41 -7.41 19.27 -38.71
CA GLY A 41 -6.12 18.58 -38.66
C GLY A 41 -6.25 17.07 -38.45
N GLY A 42 -5.72 16.29 -39.39
CA GLY A 42 -5.78 14.82 -39.43
C GLY A 42 -4.47 14.13 -39.05
N GLY A 43 -3.51 14.89 -38.52
CA GLY A 43 -2.21 14.39 -38.07
C GLY A 43 -2.23 13.84 -36.64
N LYS A 44 -1.03 13.68 -36.05
CA LYS A 44 -0.86 13.10 -34.69
C LYS A 44 -1.55 13.90 -33.60
N VAL A 45 -1.49 15.23 -33.69
CA VAL A 45 -2.17 16.12 -32.73
C VAL A 45 -3.68 15.97 -32.84
N GLY A 46 -4.23 15.93 -34.07
CA GLY A 46 -5.65 15.68 -34.31
C GLY A 46 -6.12 14.34 -33.73
N LEU A 47 -5.35 13.27 -33.95
CA LEU A 47 -5.59 11.96 -33.36
C LEU A 47 -5.61 12.00 -31.83
N GLU A 48 -4.65 12.69 -31.20
CA GLU A 48 -4.60 12.82 -29.74
C GLU A 48 -5.86 13.52 -29.19
N LYS A 49 -6.29 14.61 -29.82
CA LYS A 49 -7.49 15.37 -29.41
C LYS A 49 -8.77 14.55 -29.63
N LEU A 50 -8.88 13.87 -30.76
CA LEU A 50 -10.00 12.99 -31.07
C LEU A 50 -10.10 11.83 -30.07
N ALA A 51 -8.98 11.16 -29.78
CA ALA A 51 -8.92 10.07 -28.82
C ALA A 51 -9.28 10.54 -27.40
N ALA A 52 -8.82 11.72 -26.99
CA ALA A 52 -9.18 12.31 -25.71
C ALA A 52 -10.69 12.64 -25.63
N LEU A 53 -11.26 13.21 -26.70
CA LEU A 53 -12.69 13.54 -26.75
C LEU A 53 -13.56 12.27 -26.70
N LEU A 54 -13.35 11.33 -27.64
CA LEU A 54 -14.16 10.12 -27.75
C LEU A 54 -13.94 9.14 -26.60
N GLY A 55 -12.74 9.11 -26.02
CA GLY A 55 -12.46 8.34 -24.81
C GLY A 55 -13.25 8.82 -23.60
N ASN A 56 -13.55 10.13 -23.52
CA ASN A 56 -14.35 10.71 -22.45
C ASN A 56 -15.85 10.76 -22.78
N ALA A 57 -16.20 10.96 -24.05
CA ALA A 57 -17.57 11.09 -24.51
C ALA A 57 -17.76 10.33 -25.83
N PRO A 58 -18.03 9.02 -25.78
CA PRO A 58 -18.15 8.17 -26.97
C PRO A 58 -19.29 8.59 -27.92
N GLN A 59 -20.28 9.32 -27.41
CA GLN A 59 -21.48 9.75 -28.15
C GLN A 59 -21.38 11.18 -28.71
N ALA A 60 -20.21 11.81 -28.64
CA ALA A 60 -19.99 13.15 -29.16
C ALA A 60 -20.18 13.18 -30.69
N TYR A 61 -20.78 14.26 -31.20
CA TYR A 61 -20.85 14.52 -32.63
C TYR A 61 -19.58 15.24 -33.07
N VAL A 62 -18.79 14.60 -33.92
CA VAL A 62 -17.47 15.13 -34.32
C VAL A 62 -17.38 15.17 -35.84
N LYS A 63 -17.08 16.35 -36.38
CA LYS A 63 -16.64 16.55 -37.75
C LYS A 63 -15.12 16.74 -37.73
N LEU A 64 -14.37 16.02 -38.56
CA LEU A 64 -12.93 16.22 -38.70
C LEU A 64 -12.61 16.57 -40.15
N VAL A 65 -11.91 17.70 -40.35
CA VAL A 65 -11.53 18.21 -41.67
C VAL A 65 -10.01 18.29 -41.77
N ALA A 66 -9.43 17.67 -42.78
CA ALA A 66 -8.00 17.78 -43.10
C ALA A 66 -7.71 17.31 -44.54
N PRO A 67 -6.68 17.86 -45.22
CA PRO A 67 -6.25 17.35 -46.52
C PRO A 67 -5.81 15.89 -46.46
N ASP A 68 -5.11 15.51 -45.40
CA ASP A 68 -4.64 14.16 -45.14
C ASP A 68 -5.12 13.69 -43.76
N ILE A 69 -5.68 12.47 -43.71
CA ILE A 69 -6.19 11.86 -42.48
C ILE A 69 -5.47 10.55 -42.18
N LEU A 70 -4.83 10.48 -41.01
CA LEU A 70 -4.12 9.30 -40.53
C LEU A 70 -5.03 8.05 -40.47
N PRO A 71 -4.53 6.85 -40.83
CA PRO A 71 -5.29 5.61 -40.75
C PRO A 71 -5.88 5.32 -39.37
N GLU A 72 -5.18 5.69 -38.29
CA GLU A 72 -5.68 5.50 -36.93
C GLU A 72 -6.96 6.30 -36.65
N ILE A 73 -7.12 7.49 -37.25
CA ILE A 73 -8.35 8.30 -37.15
C ILE A 73 -9.50 7.61 -37.88
N ARG A 74 -9.23 7.00 -39.04
CA ARG A 74 -10.24 6.25 -39.81
C ARG A 74 -10.80 5.06 -39.02
N ASN A 75 -9.97 4.40 -38.21
CA ASN A 75 -10.43 3.32 -37.33
C ASN A 75 -11.47 3.79 -36.31
N TYR A 76 -11.40 5.04 -35.83
CA TYR A 76 -12.43 5.60 -34.94
C TYR A 76 -13.76 5.81 -35.66
N ALA A 77 -13.75 6.13 -36.96
CA ALA A 77 -14.97 6.33 -37.74
C ALA A 77 -15.72 5.01 -37.97
N ILE A 78 -14.99 3.89 -38.09
CA ILE A 78 -15.60 2.55 -38.14
C ILE A 78 -16.33 2.23 -36.83
N ALA A 79 -15.79 2.66 -35.69
CA ALA A 79 -16.36 2.39 -34.38
C ALA A 79 -17.47 3.38 -33.95
N SER A 80 -17.57 4.55 -34.58
CA SER A 80 -18.52 5.61 -34.19
C SER A 80 -19.27 6.18 -35.40
N HIS A 81 -20.59 5.96 -35.42
CA HIS A 81 -21.50 6.50 -36.44
C HIS A 81 -21.67 8.03 -36.36
N ARG A 82 -21.08 8.69 -35.35
CA ARG A 82 -21.19 10.14 -35.12
C ARG A 82 -19.89 10.91 -35.45
N LEU A 83 -18.90 10.22 -36.03
CA LEU A 83 -17.67 10.82 -36.53
C LEU A 83 -17.72 10.94 -38.06
N ILE A 84 -17.71 12.16 -38.56
CA ILE A 84 -17.67 12.47 -40.00
C ILE A 84 -16.26 12.92 -40.35
N LEU A 85 -15.64 12.25 -41.31
CA LEU A 85 -14.31 12.60 -41.81
C LEU A 85 -14.44 13.26 -43.18
N ILE A 86 -13.85 14.44 -43.35
CA ILE A 86 -13.83 15.19 -44.60
C ILE A 86 -12.37 15.40 -45.01
N GLU A 87 -12.00 14.74 -46.10
CA GLU A 87 -10.64 14.75 -46.63
C GLU A 87 -10.46 15.87 -47.66
N ARG A 88 -10.34 17.11 -47.16
CA ARG A 88 -10.00 18.31 -47.92
C ARG A 88 -9.47 19.40 -46.99
N ALA A 89 -8.95 20.47 -47.58
CA ALA A 89 -8.61 21.67 -46.82
C ALA A 89 -9.86 22.27 -46.14
N PHE A 90 -9.63 23.00 -45.04
CA PHE A 90 -10.67 23.70 -44.30
C PHE A 90 -11.30 24.82 -45.12
N GLU A 91 -12.62 24.97 -45.01
CA GLU A 91 -13.39 26.06 -45.61
C GLU A 91 -14.22 26.78 -44.54
N ALA A 92 -14.49 28.08 -44.70
CA ALA A 92 -15.22 28.86 -43.70
C ALA A 92 -16.64 28.33 -43.40
N GLN A 93 -17.26 27.63 -44.36
CA GLN A 93 -18.56 26.98 -44.22
C GLN A 93 -18.51 25.79 -43.26
N ASP A 94 -17.32 25.23 -42.98
CA ASP A 94 -17.19 24.13 -42.03
C ASP A 94 -17.54 24.52 -40.59
N LEU A 95 -17.51 25.83 -40.28
CA LEU A 95 -17.91 26.39 -38.99
C LEU A 95 -19.43 26.51 -38.80
N GLU A 96 -20.22 26.27 -39.86
CA GLU A 96 -21.67 26.39 -39.78
C GLU A 96 -22.26 25.34 -38.83
N GLY A 97 -22.96 25.82 -37.80
CA GLY A 97 -23.53 24.94 -36.79
C GLY A 97 -22.47 24.19 -35.98
N ILE A 98 -21.28 24.74 -35.78
CA ILE A 98 -20.30 24.18 -34.85
C ILE A 98 -20.37 24.92 -33.53
N ASP A 99 -20.35 24.17 -32.43
CA ASP A 99 -20.40 24.75 -31.08
C ASP A 99 -18.98 24.83 -30.47
N ILE A 100 -18.12 23.83 -30.78
CA ILE A 100 -16.75 23.75 -30.26
C ILE A 100 -15.77 23.41 -31.38
N LEU A 101 -14.71 24.19 -31.47
CA LEU A 101 -13.62 24.03 -32.44
C LEU A 101 -12.32 23.58 -31.73
N ILE A 102 -11.64 22.60 -32.32
CA ILE A 102 -10.28 22.20 -31.94
C ILE A 102 -9.37 22.31 -33.16
N LEU A 103 -8.39 23.20 -33.08
CA LEU A 103 -7.36 23.39 -34.11
C LEU A 103 -6.13 22.57 -33.75
N ALA A 104 -5.80 21.61 -34.61
CA ALA A 104 -4.76 20.62 -34.41
C ALA A 104 -3.85 20.48 -35.65
N THR A 105 -3.66 21.57 -36.37
CA THR A 105 -2.74 21.67 -37.51
C THR A 105 -1.39 22.25 -37.09
N GLU A 106 -0.33 21.95 -37.84
CA GLU A 106 1.01 22.55 -37.66
C GLU A 106 1.13 23.95 -38.30
N ASP A 107 0.13 24.37 -39.09
CA ASP A 107 0.10 25.69 -39.73
C ASP A 107 -0.47 26.75 -38.77
N HIS A 108 0.44 27.52 -38.17
CA HIS A 108 0.08 28.53 -37.17
C HIS A 108 -0.69 29.72 -37.77
N GLU A 109 -0.45 30.09 -39.02
CA GLU A 109 -1.16 31.20 -39.68
C GLU A 109 -2.58 30.76 -40.07
N LEU A 110 -2.74 29.53 -40.56
CA LEU A 110 -4.05 28.92 -40.74
C LEU A 110 -4.80 28.85 -39.40
N ASN A 111 -4.16 28.39 -38.32
CA ASN A 111 -4.81 28.32 -37.01
C ASN A 111 -5.29 29.70 -36.53
N LYS A 112 -4.50 30.76 -36.70
CA LYS A 112 -4.91 32.15 -36.40
C LYS A 112 -6.11 32.59 -37.24
N HIS A 113 -6.07 32.31 -38.53
CA HIS A 113 -7.14 32.67 -39.46
C HIS A 113 -8.46 31.99 -39.07
N ILE A 114 -8.44 30.68 -38.83
CA ILE A 114 -9.64 29.93 -38.43
C ILE A 114 -10.13 30.39 -37.05
N HIS A 115 -9.22 30.63 -36.10
CA HIS A 115 -9.58 31.15 -34.77
C HIS A 115 -10.31 32.51 -34.88
N ALA A 116 -9.84 33.43 -35.73
CA ALA A 116 -10.51 34.71 -35.95
C ALA A 116 -11.94 34.53 -36.52
N LEU A 117 -12.12 33.61 -37.48
CA LEU A 117 -13.42 33.27 -38.03
C LEU A 117 -14.37 32.63 -37.01
N ALA A 118 -13.84 31.77 -36.14
CA ALA A 118 -14.59 31.09 -35.08
C ALA A 118 -15.02 32.08 -33.98
N LYS A 119 -14.11 32.96 -33.57
CA LYS A 119 -14.37 34.02 -32.59
C LYS A 119 -15.47 34.98 -33.04
N ALA A 120 -15.49 35.36 -34.32
CA ALA A 120 -16.54 36.20 -34.90
C ALA A 120 -17.95 35.53 -34.84
N ARG A 121 -18.01 34.21 -34.71
CA ARG A 121 -19.26 33.42 -34.63
C ARG A 121 -19.59 32.96 -33.19
N GLY A 122 -18.77 33.33 -32.20
CA GLY A 122 -18.96 32.89 -30.82
C GLY A 122 -18.67 31.40 -30.57
N ILE A 123 -17.89 30.76 -31.44
CA ILE A 123 -17.52 29.33 -31.32
C ILE A 123 -16.35 29.19 -30.35
N LEU A 124 -16.50 28.35 -29.32
CA LEU A 124 -15.43 28.10 -28.35
C LEU A 124 -14.28 27.35 -29.02
N THR A 125 -13.07 27.89 -28.93
CA THR A 125 -11.91 27.38 -29.65
C THR A 125 -10.80 26.91 -28.73
N ASN A 126 -10.24 25.72 -29.01
CA ASN A 126 -8.98 25.25 -28.43
C ASN A 126 -7.94 25.08 -29.55
N VAL A 127 -6.77 25.71 -29.40
CA VAL A 127 -5.67 25.60 -30.36
C VAL A 127 -4.53 24.82 -29.71
N ALA A 128 -4.08 23.76 -30.37
CA ALA A 128 -2.96 22.96 -29.90
C ALA A 128 -1.69 23.82 -29.76
N ASP A 129 -0.97 23.63 -28.67
CA ASP A 129 0.31 24.27 -28.35
C ASP A 129 0.33 25.82 -28.40
N THR A 130 -0.85 26.46 -28.44
CA THR A 130 -1.00 27.92 -28.53
C THR A 130 -2.01 28.44 -27.49
N PRO A 131 -1.65 28.47 -26.19
CA PRO A 131 -2.57 28.79 -25.09
C PRO A 131 -3.28 30.15 -25.20
N GLU A 132 -2.62 31.14 -25.79
CA GLU A 132 -3.12 32.50 -25.99
C GLU A 132 -4.29 32.59 -26.98
N LEU A 133 -4.50 31.56 -27.81
CA LEU A 133 -5.62 31.46 -28.75
C LEU A 133 -6.71 30.48 -28.24
N CYS A 134 -6.67 30.08 -26.97
CA CYS A 134 -7.63 29.13 -26.40
C CYS A 134 -8.68 29.83 -25.52
N ASP A 135 -9.96 29.56 -25.77
CA ASP A 135 -11.05 29.92 -24.86
C ASP A 135 -11.19 28.92 -23.70
N PHE A 136 -10.75 27.67 -23.93
CA PHE A 136 -10.80 26.60 -22.95
C PHE A 136 -9.59 25.67 -23.07
N TYR A 137 -9.33 24.91 -21.99
CA TYR A 137 -8.28 23.90 -21.96
C TYR A 137 -8.84 22.50 -21.81
N LEU A 138 -8.24 21.55 -22.53
CA LEU A 138 -8.44 20.13 -22.25
C LEU A 138 -7.65 19.75 -20.99
N SER A 139 -8.33 19.11 -20.03
CA SER A 139 -7.76 18.78 -18.73
C SER A 139 -7.26 17.33 -18.66
N SER A 140 -6.43 17.04 -17.65
CA SER A 140 -6.07 15.67 -17.31
C SER A 140 -7.23 15.04 -16.53
N ILE A 141 -7.87 14.01 -17.09
CA ILE A 141 -9.12 13.45 -16.55
C ILE A 141 -8.88 12.09 -15.90
N VAL A 142 -9.42 11.89 -14.70
CA VAL A 142 -9.60 10.59 -14.06
C VAL A 142 -11.05 10.17 -14.26
N GLN A 143 -11.26 8.95 -14.76
CA GLN A 143 -12.60 8.39 -14.94
C GLN A 143 -12.67 7.00 -14.29
N LYS A 144 -13.67 6.80 -13.41
CA LYS A 144 -14.00 5.51 -12.79
C LYS A 144 -15.51 5.32 -12.77
N GLY A 145 -16.04 4.53 -13.70
CA GLY A 145 -17.49 4.41 -13.90
C GLY A 145 -18.11 5.78 -14.17
N GLN A 146 -19.10 6.16 -13.37
CA GLN A 146 -19.78 7.46 -13.42
C GLN A 146 -18.99 8.62 -12.78
N LEU A 147 -17.90 8.36 -12.04
CA LEU A 147 -17.06 9.42 -11.46
C LEU A 147 -16.09 9.99 -12.49
N LYS A 148 -16.06 11.32 -12.62
CA LYS A 148 -15.04 12.07 -13.36
C LYS A 148 -14.39 13.15 -12.51
N ILE A 149 -13.07 13.28 -12.62
CA ILE A 149 -12.28 14.35 -12.00
C ILE A 149 -11.42 15.01 -13.07
N ALA A 150 -11.59 16.31 -13.25
CA ALA A 150 -10.79 17.13 -14.16
C ALA A 150 -9.67 17.84 -13.37
N ILE A 151 -8.44 17.76 -13.86
CA ILE A 151 -7.25 18.35 -13.22
C ILE A 151 -6.64 19.37 -14.19
N SER A 152 -6.58 20.63 -13.75
CA SER A 152 -5.94 21.74 -14.48
C SER A 152 -4.81 22.35 -13.66
N THR A 153 -3.72 22.70 -14.34
CA THR A 153 -2.61 23.50 -13.81
C THR A 153 -2.51 24.86 -14.48
N ASN A 154 -3.58 25.31 -15.16
CA ASN A 154 -3.59 26.52 -15.98
C ASN A 154 -2.44 26.57 -16.99
N GLY A 155 -2.13 25.41 -17.61
CA GLY A 155 -1.02 25.25 -18.55
C GLY A 155 0.38 25.21 -17.93
N LEU A 156 0.56 25.54 -16.64
CA LEU A 156 1.89 25.68 -16.02
C LEU A 156 2.69 24.37 -15.94
N SER A 157 2.01 23.23 -15.74
CA SER A 157 2.69 21.94 -15.63
C SER A 157 1.78 20.78 -16.06
N PRO A 158 1.81 20.40 -17.35
CA PRO A 158 1.11 19.22 -17.85
C PRO A 158 1.62 17.93 -17.17
N THR A 159 2.92 17.88 -16.88
CA THR A 159 3.55 16.73 -16.20
C THR A 159 3.01 16.55 -14.79
N PHE A 160 2.81 17.62 -14.02
CA PHE A 160 2.19 17.54 -12.70
C PHE A 160 0.71 17.11 -12.77
N ALA A 161 -0.06 17.66 -13.71
CA ALA A 161 -1.46 17.25 -13.94
C ALA A 161 -1.57 15.75 -14.29
N LYS A 162 -0.63 15.22 -15.08
CA LYS A 162 -0.53 13.78 -15.38
C LYS A 162 -0.25 12.96 -14.12
N ARG A 163 0.67 13.40 -13.25
CA ARG A 163 1.00 12.71 -11.99
C ARG A 163 -0.16 12.70 -11.01
N LEU A 164 -0.89 13.82 -10.89
CA LEU A 164 -2.09 13.86 -10.06
C LEU A 164 -3.17 12.92 -10.58
N ARG A 165 -3.37 12.86 -11.91
CA ARG A 165 -4.28 11.88 -12.53
C ARG A 165 -3.89 10.46 -12.16
N GLU A 166 -2.62 10.08 -12.38
CA GLU A 166 -2.12 8.74 -12.03
C GLU A 166 -2.38 8.40 -10.55
N TRP A 167 -2.10 9.35 -9.65
CA TRP A 167 -2.32 9.19 -8.22
C TRP A 167 -3.80 9.03 -7.85
N PHE A 168 -4.68 9.89 -8.37
CA PHE A 168 -6.12 9.78 -8.14
C PHE A 168 -6.70 8.48 -8.73
N THR A 169 -6.25 8.05 -9.90
CA THR A 169 -6.65 6.75 -10.47
C THR A 169 -6.26 5.59 -9.55
N GLU A 170 -5.13 5.68 -8.84
CA GLU A 170 -4.68 4.63 -7.91
C GLU A 170 -5.42 4.68 -6.56
N VAL A 171 -5.63 5.87 -6.01
CA VAL A 171 -6.22 6.03 -4.66
C VAL A 171 -7.72 5.79 -4.66
N ILE A 172 -8.42 6.23 -5.70
CA ILE A 172 -9.89 6.08 -5.78
C ILE A 172 -10.21 4.61 -6.01
N PRO A 173 -11.04 3.95 -5.18
CA PRO A 173 -11.40 2.55 -5.38
C PRO A 173 -12.23 2.30 -6.66
N ASP A 174 -12.15 1.09 -7.23
CA ASP A 174 -12.95 0.74 -8.43
C ASP A 174 -14.44 0.55 -8.11
N ASN A 175 -14.80 0.29 -6.85
CA ASN A 175 -16.18 0.14 -6.40
C ASN A 175 -16.91 1.47 -6.12
N VAL A 176 -16.28 2.61 -6.42
CA VAL A 176 -16.91 3.92 -6.26
C VAL A 176 -18.15 4.06 -7.15
N ASP A 177 -18.16 3.40 -8.31
CA ASP A 177 -19.33 3.39 -9.19
C ASP A 177 -20.56 2.78 -8.50
N GLU A 178 -20.38 1.62 -7.86
CA GLU A 178 -21.45 0.95 -7.10
C GLU A 178 -21.93 1.80 -5.92
N LEU A 179 -21.02 2.51 -5.25
CA LEU A 179 -21.39 3.45 -4.19
C LEU A 179 -22.28 4.57 -4.74
N LEU A 180 -21.92 5.17 -5.88
CA LEU A 180 -22.70 6.25 -6.48
C LEU A 180 -24.12 5.80 -6.82
N TYR A 181 -24.30 4.60 -7.38
CA TYR A 181 -25.63 4.03 -7.63
C TYR A 181 -26.42 3.81 -6.33
N ARG A 182 -25.78 3.29 -5.28
CA ARG A 182 -26.44 3.08 -3.98
C ARG A 182 -26.86 4.41 -3.34
N LEU A 183 -26.00 5.42 -3.39
CA LEU A 183 -26.32 6.76 -2.88
C LEU A 183 -27.48 7.40 -3.65
N HIS A 184 -27.52 7.21 -4.96
CA HIS A 184 -28.63 7.66 -5.79
C HIS A 184 -29.95 6.97 -5.39
N ALA A 185 -29.95 5.64 -5.27
CA ALA A 185 -31.14 4.87 -4.86
C ALA A 185 -31.63 5.27 -3.46
N ILE A 186 -30.71 5.52 -2.51
CA ILE A 186 -31.06 6.00 -1.17
C ILE A 186 -31.68 7.39 -1.26
N ARG A 187 -31.09 8.31 -2.03
CA ARG A 187 -31.62 9.66 -2.22
C ARG A 187 -33.06 9.66 -2.73
N ASP A 188 -33.38 8.74 -3.64
CA ASP A 188 -34.72 8.64 -4.24
C ASP A 188 -35.75 8.03 -3.27
N GLN A 189 -35.30 7.20 -2.32
CA GLN A 189 -36.14 6.63 -1.25
C GLN A 189 -36.34 7.59 -0.06
N LEU A 190 -35.43 8.55 0.13
CA LEU A 190 -35.56 9.54 1.20
C LEU A 190 -36.71 10.53 0.89
N LYS A 191 -37.73 10.54 1.75
CA LYS A 191 -38.79 11.56 1.80
C LYS A 191 -38.51 12.55 2.93
N GLY A 192 -38.77 13.84 2.71
CA GLY A 192 -38.48 14.93 3.65
C GLY A 192 -37.81 16.15 2.98
N ASP A 193 -37.56 17.20 3.76
CA ASP A 193 -36.92 18.45 3.31
C ASP A 193 -35.44 18.23 2.91
N PHE A 194 -34.93 19.04 1.98
CA PHE A 194 -33.60 18.93 1.38
C PHE A 194 -32.48 18.86 2.42
N ALA A 195 -32.58 19.64 3.50
CA ALA A 195 -31.60 19.64 4.60
C ALA A 195 -31.46 18.27 5.28
N TYR A 196 -32.59 17.58 5.51
CA TYR A 196 -32.60 16.24 6.10
C TYR A 196 -31.98 15.21 5.15
N LYS A 197 -32.26 15.30 3.85
CA LYS A 197 -31.65 14.41 2.84
C LYS A 197 -30.13 14.58 2.77
N VAL A 198 -29.65 15.82 2.81
CA VAL A 198 -28.21 16.13 2.82
C VAL A 198 -27.54 15.58 4.09
N GLN A 199 -28.17 15.71 5.26
CA GLN A 199 -27.62 15.19 6.52
C GLN A 199 -27.49 13.65 6.50
N GLN A 200 -28.50 12.94 5.98
CA GLN A 200 -28.48 11.49 5.85
C GLN A 200 -27.44 11.01 4.83
N LEU A 201 -27.35 11.67 3.67
CA LEU A 201 -26.34 11.34 2.65
C LEU A 201 -24.91 11.64 3.15
N ASN A 202 -24.72 12.71 3.92
CA ASN A 202 -23.43 13.03 4.55
C ASN A 202 -23.05 11.98 5.60
N ALA A 203 -23.98 11.49 6.41
CA ALA A 203 -23.70 10.42 7.38
C ALA A 203 -23.27 9.10 6.69
N LEU A 204 -23.86 8.79 5.53
CA LEU A 204 -23.52 7.59 4.75
C LEU A 204 -22.17 7.72 4.03
N THR A 205 -21.90 8.89 3.45
CA THR A 205 -20.61 9.18 2.79
C THR A 205 -19.51 9.52 3.80
N ALA A 206 -19.85 9.79 5.06
CA ALA A 206 -18.90 10.05 6.13
C ALA A 206 -17.94 8.87 6.32
N SER A 207 -18.32 7.62 6.06
CA SER A 207 -17.38 6.49 6.09
C SER A 207 -16.39 6.51 4.93
N PHE A 208 -16.79 7.02 3.77
CA PHE A 208 -15.91 7.18 2.60
C PHE A 208 -14.96 8.36 2.76
N ALA A 209 -15.44 9.45 3.35
CA ALA A 209 -14.61 10.56 3.80
C ALA A 209 -13.71 10.09 4.96
N ALA A 210 -14.24 9.42 5.97
CA ALA A 210 -13.54 9.00 7.18
C ALA A 210 -12.54 7.86 6.93
N ASP A 211 -12.75 6.92 6.01
CA ASP A 211 -11.72 5.92 5.71
C ASP A 211 -10.51 6.52 4.99
N HIS A 212 -10.63 7.76 4.48
CA HIS A 212 -9.54 8.55 3.91
C HIS A 212 -9.19 9.85 4.68
N VAL A 213 -10.00 10.26 5.66
CA VAL A 213 -9.82 11.44 6.54
C VAL A 213 -9.53 11.04 8.01
N ASN A 214 -9.96 9.85 8.48
CA ASN A 214 -9.58 9.25 9.78
C ASN A 214 -8.16 8.68 9.81
N SER A 215 -7.24 9.29 9.05
CA SER A 215 -5.86 9.42 9.52
C SER A 215 -5.76 10.41 10.70
N LYS A 216 -6.72 11.35 10.89
CA LYS A 216 -6.73 12.22 12.08
C LYS A 216 -8.13 12.54 12.60
N ASN A 217 -8.31 12.24 13.89
CA ASN A 217 -9.34 12.72 14.82
C ASN A 217 -10.72 12.02 14.81
N HIS A 218 -10.83 11.01 15.68
CA HIS A 218 -12.10 10.63 16.30
C HIS A 218 -12.24 11.44 17.61
N LEU A 219 -13.31 12.23 17.74
CA LEU A 219 -13.88 12.52 19.05
C LEU A 219 -15.38 12.24 19.01
N SER A 220 -15.79 11.57 20.07
CA SER A 220 -17.05 10.91 20.39
C SER A 220 -18.27 11.81 20.46
N LEU A 221 -19.42 11.30 20.00
CA LEU A 221 -20.71 11.55 20.65
C LEU A 221 -21.54 10.25 20.69
N HIS A 222 -21.76 9.79 21.92
CA HIS A 222 -22.80 8.84 22.28
C HIS A 222 -24.16 9.51 22.17
N THR A 223 -25.16 8.84 21.59
CA THR A 223 -26.53 8.84 22.14
C THR A 223 -27.34 7.65 21.62
N LYS A 224 -27.97 6.96 22.57
CA LYS A 224 -28.97 5.89 22.40
C LYS A 224 -30.28 6.45 21.82
N ALA A 225 -30.93 5.70 20.92
CA ALA A 225 -32.39 5.61 20.78
C ALA A 225 -32.76 4.40 19.89
N ASN A 226 -33.98 3.90 20.09
CA ASN A 226 -34.45 2.52 19.98
C ASN A 226 -34.66 1.93 18.55
N PRO A 227 -34.85 0.59 18.44
CA PRO A 227 -34.94 -0.16 17.19
C PRO A 227 -36.40 -0.33 16.71
N SER A 228 -36.67 -0.01 15.44
CA SER A 228 -37.81 -0.57 14.71
C SER A 228 -37.75 -0.22 13.22
N SER A 229 -37.33 -1.19 12.41
CA SER A 229 -37.97 -1.59 11.15
C SER A 229 -37.02 -2.52 10.39
N THR A 230 -37.24 -3.80 10.66
CA THR A 230 -36.86 -4.92 9.83
C THR A 230 -37.27 -4.69 8.38
N LEU A 231 -36.32 -4.81 7.43
CA LEU A 231 -36.40 -5.70 6.25
C LEU A 231 -35.27 -5.39 5.24
N SER A 232 -34.10 -6.01 5.44
CA SER A 232 -33.30 -6.70 4.40
C SER A 232 -32.04 -7.28 5.06
N GLY A 233 -32.28 -8.13 6.05
CA GLY A 233 -31.27 -8.94 6.70
C GLY A 233 -31.11 -10.24 5.93
N LYS A 234 -29.98 -10.43 5.25
CA LYS A 234 -29.45 -11.79 5.01
C LYS A 234 -27.96 -11.83 4.67
N GLN A 235 -27.35 -10.73 4.21
CA GLN A 235 -25.93 -10.73 3.84
C GLN A 235 -24.98 -10.11 4.90
N SER A 236 -25.50 -9.19 5.74
CA SER A 236 -24.74 -8.54 6.83
C SER A 236 -24.49 -9.47 8.05
N SER A 237 -25.46 -10.32 8.42
CA SER A 237 -25.31 -11.22 9.58
C SER A 237 -24.26 -12.30 9.40
N ARG A 238 -24.06 -12.85 8.19
CA ARG A 238 -23.02 -13.85 7.93
C ARG A 238 -21.62 -13.27 8.14
N HIS A 239 -21.37 -12.02 7.74
CA HIS A 239 -20.08 -11.37 7.91
C HIS A 239 -19.77 -11.06 9.38
N GLN A 240 -20.74 -10.58 10.15
CA GLN A 240 -20.57 -10.37 11.59
C GLN A 240 -20.45 -11.70 12.37
N LEU A 241 -21.20 -12.74 11.99
CA LEU A 241 -21.11 -14.09 12.57
C LEU A 241 -19.78 -14.78 12.25
N LEU A 242 -19.19 -14.55 11.07
CA LEU A 242 -17.88 -15.08 10.70
C LEU A 242 -16.74 -14.35 11.43
N ILE A 243 -16.80 -13.02 11.55
CA ILE A 243 -15.79 -12.24 12.29
C ILE A 243 -15.84 -12.59 13.79
N THR A 244 -17.04 -12.66 14.38
CA THR A 244 -17.20 -13.10 15.79
C THR A 244 -16.86 -14.57 15.96
N GLY A 245 -17.15 -15.44 14.99
CA GLY A 245 -16.76 -16.86 15.00
C GLY A 245 -15.25 -17.07 15.02
N ILE A 246 -14.48 -16.22 14.33
CA ILE A 246 -13.01 -16.32 14.27
C ILE A 246 -12.35 -15.74 15.51
N TYR A 247 -12.86 -14.63 16.04
CA TYR A 247 -12.46 -14.18 17.38
C TYR A 247 -12.74 -15.25 18.44
N ARG A 248 -13.87 -15.96 18.34
CA ARG A 248 -14.18 -17.11 19.21
C ARG A 248 -13.23 -18.29 19.01
N TRP A 249 -12.85 -18.63 17.77
CA TRP A 249 -11.84 -19.67 17.49
C TRP A 249 -10.42 -19.29 17.95
N MET A 250 -10.04 -18.02 17.85
CA MET A 250 -8.75 -17.55 18.36
C MET A 250 -8.72 -17.53 19.89
N ILE A 251 -9.79 -17.07 20.53
CA ILE A 251 -9.96 -17.17 21.98
C ILE A 251 -9.96 -18.64 22.40
N LEU A 252 -10.56 -19.53 21.60
CA LEU A 252 -10.55 -20.97 21.83
C LEU A 252 -9.14 -21.56 21.69
N LEU A 253 -8.37 -21.23 20.65
CA LEU A 253 -6.99 -21.72 20.50
C LEU A 253 -6.05 -21.15 21.56
N LEU A 254 -6.23 -19.89 21.94
CA LEU A 254 -5.53 -19.28 23.09
C LEU A 254 -5.93 -19.99 24.38
N ALA A 255 -7.23 -20.27 24.58
CA ALA A 255 -7.72 -20.99 25.74
C ALA A 255 -7.22 -22.43 25.77
N ILE A 256 -7.19 -23.15 24.65
CA ILE A 256 -6.61 -24.50 24.54
C ILE A 256 -5.12 -24.46 24.85
N GLY A 257 -4.38 -23.47 24.35
CA GLY A 257 -2.97 -23.27 24.69
C GLY A 257 -2.78 -22.99 26.18
N LEU A 258 -3.58 -22.10 26.76
CA LEU A 258 -3.57 -21.78 28.19
C LEU A 258 -4.03 -22.96 29.07
N ILE A 259 -4.95 -23.79 28.59
CA ILE A 259 -5.42 -25.01 29.27
C ILE A 259 -4.36 -26.10 29.17
N ALA A 260 -3.68 -26.27 28.05
CA ALA A 260 -2.57 -27.21 27.93
C ALA A 260 -1.38 -26.80 28.84
N ILE A 261 -1.05 -25.50 28.86
CA ILE A 261 -0.07 -24.93 29.78
C ILE A 261 -0.54 -25.07 31.24
N GLY A 262 -1.82 -24.79 31.50
CA GLY A 262 -2.46 -24.93 32.80
C GLY A 262 -2.55 -26.37 33.29
N TYR A 263 -2.70 -27.33 32.38
CA TYR A 263 -2.75 -28.78 32.66
C TYR A 263 -1.37 -29.30 33.07
N GLU A 264 -0.31 -28.84 32.40
CA GLU A 264 1.08 -29.09 32.81
C GLU A 264 1.45 -28.35 34.11
N LEU A 265 0.81 -27.19 34.38
CA LEU A 265 0.97 -26.43 35.63
C LEU A 265 0.06 -26.92 36.78
N THR A 266 -0.98 -27.72 36.53
CA THR A 266 -1.94 -28.14 37.59
C THR A 266 -1.33 -28.92 38.75
N PRO A 267 -0.31 -29.79 38.55
CA PRO A 267 0.40 -30.42 39.66
C PRO A 267 1.12 -29.39 40.56
N LEU A 268 1.51 -28.24 40.00
CA LEU A 268 2.18 -27.13 40.69
C LEU A 268 1.18 -26.20 41.40
N LEU A 269 -0.02 -26.00 40.85
CA LEU A 269 -1.01 -25.04 41.36
C LEU A 269 -1.93 -25.62 42.44
N SER A 270 -2.12 -26.95 42.49
CA SER A 270 -3.10 -27.61 43.37
C SER A 270 -2.60 -27.95 44.78
N THR A 271 -1.30 -27.81 45.05
CA THR A 271 -0.66 -28.25 46.30
C THR A 271 -0.14 -27.10 47.18
N ILE A 272 -0.32 -25.84 46.77
CA ILE A 272 0.51 -24.72 47.27
C ILE A 272 -0.35 -23.50 47.71
N PRO A 273 -0.19 -23.00 48.94
CA PRO A 273 -0.93 -21.84 49.44
C PRO A 273 -0.47 -20.52 48.78
N TRP A 274 -1.43 -19.62 48.51
CA TRP A 274 -1.31 -18.38 47.70
C TRP A 274 -0.14 -17.44 48.05
N HIS A 275 0.37 -17.46 49.28
CA HIS A 275 1.46 -16.60 49.73
C HIS A 275 2.85 -17.08 49.29
N GLU A 276 3.00 -18.35 48.88
CA GLU A 276 4.25 -18.91 48.34
C GLU A 276 4.36 -18.79 46.81
N TRP A 277 3.32 -18.26 46.15
CA TRP A 277 3.21 -18.27 44.70
C TRP A 277 4.22 -17.37 44.00
N THR A 278 4.59 -16.23 44.59
CA THR A 278 5.56 -15.31 43.99
C THR A 278 6.95 -15.94 43.92
N GLY A 279 7.39 -16.60 45.01
CA GLY A 279 8.67 -17.31 45.06
C GLY A 279 8.72 -18.48 44.08
N ARG A 280 7.73 -19.38 44.11
CA ARG A 280 7.69 -20.54 43.19
C ARG A 280 7.41 -20.18 41.74
N ALA A 281 6.66 -19.11 41.46
CA ALA A 281 6.50 -18.65 40.09
C ALA A 281 7.85 -18.21 39.49
N MET A 282 8.71 -17.57 40.28
CA MET A 282 10.08 -17.27 39.86
C MET A 282 10.93 -18.53 39.69
N ASP A 283 10.74 -19.56 40.52
CA ASP A 283 11.43 -20.85 40.37
C ASP A 283 11.03 -21.58 39.07
N VAL A 284 9.75 -21.53 38.69
CA VAL A 284 9.22 -22.22 37.50
C VAL A 284 9.43 -21.44 36.21
N LEU A 285 9.23 -20.12 36.25
CA LEU A 285 9.41 -19.25 35.08
C LEU A 285 10.89 -18.92 34.84
N GLY A 286 11.72 -18.99 35.88
CA GLY A 286 13.12 -18.64 35.88
C GLY A 286 13.36 -17.14 36.01
N GLU A 287 14.52 -16.76 36.57
CA GLU A 287 14.90 -15.36 36.84
C GLU A 287 14.90 -14.47 35.58
N ASN A 288 15.15 -15.07 34.41
CA ASN A 288 15.19 -14.35 33.13
C ASN A 288 13.82 -14.13 32.47
N PHE A 289 12.73 -14.65 33.05
CA PHE A 289 11.41 -14.60 32.43
C PHE A 289 10.91 -13.18 32.14
N ILE A 290 11.09 -12.26 33.09
CA ILE A 290 10.72 -10.85 32.92
C ILE A 290 11.45 -10.24 31.73
N TRP A 291 12.72 -10.61 31.52
CA TRP A 291 13.48 -10.14 30.38
C TRP A 291 12.96 -10.72 29.07
N PHE A 292 12.47 -11.96 29.03
CA PHE A 292 11.80 -12.52 27.84
C PHE A 292 10.49 -11.80 27.54
N LEU A 293 9.73 -11.42 28.57
CA LEU A 293 8.52 -10.60 28.44
C LEU A 293 8.84 -9.23 27.83
N VAL A 294 9.86 -8.54 28.36
CA VAL A 294 10.33 -7.24 27.82
C VAL A 294 10.81 -7.39 26.38
N GLY A 295 11.59 -8.44 26.07
CA GLY A 295 12.05 -8.73 24.72
C GLY A 295 10.90 -8.94 23.74
N GLY A 296 9.91 -9.75 24.13
CA GLY A 296 8.69 -9.99 23.35
C GLY A 296 7.87 -8.73 23.13
N PHE A 297 7.75 -7.90 24.17
CA PHE A 297 7.08 -6.61 24.10
C PHE A 297 7.77 -5.68 23.10
N LEU A 298 9.08 -5.48 23.22
CA LEU A 298 9.85 -4.59 22.34
C LEU A 298 9.84 -5.08 20.89
N ALA A 299 10.10 -6.37 20.68
CA ALA A 299 10.09 -6.98 19.36
C ALA A 299 8.71 -6.80 18.70
N LYS A 300 7.62 -7.06 19.44
CA LYS A 300 6.28 -6.94 18.87
C LYS A 300 5.79 -5.51 18.75
N TYR A 301 6.21 -4.61 19.62
CA TYR A 301 5.88 -3.20 19.52
C TYR A 301 6.45 -2.59 18.23
N ILE A 302 7.72 -2.88 17.95
CA ILE A 302 8.40 -2.41 16.75
C ILE A 302 7.86 -3.10 15.50
N ASP A 303 7.57 -4.40 15.56
CA ASP A 303 6.94 -5.11 14.47
C ASP A 303 5.51 -4.65 14.19
N GLY A 304 4.71 -4.35 15.22
CA GLY A 304 3.36 -3.82 15.10
C GLY A 304 3.31 -2.40 14.52
N THR A 305 4.39 -1.62 14.68
CA THR A 305 4.50 -0.27 14.13
C THR A 305 5.12 -0.23 12.73
N LEU A 306 6.10 -1.09 12.42
CA LEU A 306 6.85 -1.08 11.14
C LEU A 306 6.62 -2.28 10.21
N GLY A 307 6.18 -3.42 10.74
CA GLY A 307 5.96 -4.68 9.99
C GLY A 307 7.24 -5.40 9.55
N LEU A 308 8.39 -5.11 10.17
CA LEU A 308 9.71 -5.56 9.72
C LEU A 308 10.62 -6.09 10.84
N GLY A 309 10.15 -6.17 12.10
CA GLY A 309 11.03 -6.14 13.27
C GLY A 309 11.10 -7.40 14.12
N TYR A 310 10.05 -8.23 14.15
CA TYR A 310 9.87 -9.20 15.23
C TYR A 310 11.04 -10.20 15.35
N GLY A 311 11.31 -10.97 14.29
CA GLY A 311 12.42 -11.93 14.29
C GLY A 311 13.80 -11.29 14.41
N THR A 312 14.06 -10.18 13.71
CA THR A 312 15.38 -9.52 13.76
C THR A 312 15.73 -9.01 15.16
N ILE A 313 14.75 -8.42 15.87
CA ILE A 313 14.94 -7.96 17.25
C ILE A 313 14.95 -9.14 18.21
N GLY A 314 13.97 -10.04 18.09
CA GLY A 314 13.83 -11.21 18.93
C GLY A 314 15.09 -12.06 18.93
N THR A 315 15.64 -12.33 17.75
CA THR A 315 16.90 -13.09 17.63
C THR A 315 18.04 -12.36 18.31
N THR A 316 18.26 -11.10 17.96
CA THR A 316 19.40 -10.34 18.49
C THR A 316 19.32 -10.22 20.02
N TYR A 317 18.11 -10.04 20.56
CA TYR A 317 17.86 -9.99 21.99
C TYR A 317 18.07 -11.35 22.66
N LEU A 318 17.47 -12.43 22.17
CA LEU A 318 17.62 -13.74 22.79
C LEU A 318 19.04 -14.31 22.68
N LEU A 319 19.77 -13.95 21.61
CA LEU A 319 21.19 -14.28 21.47
C LEU A 319 22.03 -13.59 22.56
N SER A 320 21.60 -12.45 23.09
CA SER A 320 22.34 -11.77 24.15
C SER A 320 22.30 -12.54 25.47
N PHE A 321 21.21 -13.29 25.71
CA PHE A 321 21.04 -14.19 26.86
C PHE A 321 21.72 -15.55 26.70
N GLY A 322 22.43 -15.79 25.58
CA GLY A 322 23.16 -17.04 25.38
C GLY A 322 22.31 -18.23 24.96
N ILE A 323 21.05 -17.99 24.57
CA ILE A 323 20.17 -19.05 24.09
C ILE A 323 20.70 -19.58 22.74
N PRO A 324 20.75 -20.90 22.52
CA PRO A 324 21.21 -21.47 21.25
C PRO A 324 20.38 -20.98 20.05
N PRO A 325 21.01 -20.68 18.89
CA PRO A 325 20.29 -20.05 17.78
C PRO A 325 19.11 -20.87 17.21
N ALA A 326 19.20 -22.20 17.17
CA ALA A 326 18.09 -23.02 16.70
C ALA A 326 16.88 -22.96 17.66
N GLN A 327 17.13 -22.87 18.98
CA GLN A 327 16.08 -22.71 20.00
C GLN A 327 15.43 -21.33 19.92
N ILE A 328 16.22 -20.29 19.69
CA ILE A 328 15.74 -18.92 19.41
C ILE A 328 14.84 -18.95 18.19
N SER A 329 15.32 -19.51 17.07
CA SER A 329 14.55 -19.58 15.84
C SER A 329 13.23 -20.32 16.05
N LYS A 330 13.24 -21.48 16.71
CA LYS A 330 12.02 -22.22 17.05
C LYS A 330 11.02 -21.37 17.83
N THR A 331 11.44 -20.74 18.93
CA THR A 331 10.53 -19.97 19.80
C THR A 331 9.95 -18.75 19.09
N ILE A 332 10.74 -18.06 18.27
CA ILE A 332 10.28 -16.94 17.43
C ILE A 332 9.28 -17.42 16.37
N HIS A 333 9.56 -18.50 15.63
CA HIS A 333 8.65 -18.96 14.58
C HIS A 333 7.31 -19.44 15.16
N ILE A 334 7.33 -20.13 16.31
CA ILE A 334 6.10 -20.57 16.97
C ILE A 334 5.26 -19.35 17.39
N SER A 335 5.86 -18.29 17.95
CA SER A 335 5.11 -17.09 18.29
C SER A 335 4.63 -16.31 17.04
N GLU A 336 5.40 -16.34 15.96
CA GLU A 336 5.04 -15.71 14.69
C GLU A 336 3.83 -16.35 14.01
N ILE A 337 3.55 -17.64 14.23
CA ILE A 337 2.31 -18.27 13.76
C ILE A 337 1.10 -17.47 14.22
N PHE A 338 1.06 -17.09 15.50
CA PHE A 338 -0.06 -16.34 16.07
C PHE A 338 -0.12 -14.92 15.50
N THR A 339 1.02 -14.22 15.54
CA THR A 339 1.02 -12.80 15.19
C THR A 339 0.90 -12.55 13.67
N SER A 340 1.58 -13.35 12.85
CA SER A 340 1.50 -13.28 11.38
C SER A 340 0.21 -13.91 10.86
N GLY A 341 -0.32 -14.94 11.53
CA GLY A 341 -1.61 -15.53 11.20
C GLY A 341 -2.75 -14.53 11.32
N LEU A 342 -2.81 -13.79 12.43
CA LEU A 342 -3.81 -12.74 12.63
C LEU A 342 -3.68 -11.63 11.58
N SER A 343 -2.47 -11.11 11.37
CA SER A 343 -2.23 -10.04 10.38
C SER A 343 -2.55 -10.52 8.96
N GLY A 344 -2.05 -11.69 8.56
CA GLY A 344 -2.27 -12.28 7.24
C GLY A 344 -3.75 -12.54 6.96
N TRP A 345 -4.50 -13.02 7.95
CA TRP A 345 -5.94 -13.24 7.83
C TRP A 345 -6.70 -11.92 7.61
N MET A 346 -6.39 -10.88 8.39
CA MET A 346 -7.01 -9.55 8.20
C MET A 346 -6.76 -9.03 6.78
N HIS A 347 -5.52 -9.14 6.28
CA HIS A 347 -5.22 -8.73 4.91
C HIS A 347 -5.96 -9.56 3.86
N TRP A 348 -6.12 -10.86 4.06
CA TRP A 348 -6.93 -11.70 3.17
C TRP A 348 -8.40 -11.30 3.19
N HIS A 349 -8.96 -11.07 4.38
CA HIS A 349 -10.34 -10.65 4.58
C HIS A 349 -10.65 -9.31 3.89
N TYR A 350 -9.78 -8.31 4.05
CA TYR A 350 -9.90 -7.00 3.39
C TYR A 350 -9.52 -7.01 1.91
N ARG A 351 -9.31 -8.19 1.29
CA ARG A 351 -8.91 -8.34 -0.12
C ARG A 351 -7.60 -7.60 -0.47
N ASN A 352 -6.71 -7.46 0.51
CA ASN A 352 -5.38 -6.86 0.36
C ASN A 352 -4.33 -7.88 -0.12
N VAL A 353 -4.74 -9.08 -0.53
CA VAL A 353 -3.84 -10.17 -0.94
C VAL A 353 -3.91 -10.35 -2.45
N ASN A 354 -2.79 -10.17 -3.12
CA ASN A 354 -2.64 -10.57 -4.51
C ASN A 354 -2.34 -12.08 -4.59
N LYS A 355 -3.28 -12.86 -5.14
CA LYS A 355 -3.17 -14.33 -5.22
C LYS A 355 -1.97 -14.83 -6.03
N LYS A 356 -1.51 -14.07 -7.03
CA LYS A 356 -0.35 -14.43 -7.87
C LYS A 356 0.95 -14.19 -7.10
N LEU A 357 1.05 -13.04 -6.41
CA LEU A 357 2.18 -12.72 -5.54
C LEU A 357 2.30 -13.68 -4.37
N PHE A 358 1.18 -13.96 -3.69
CA PHE A 358 1.12 -14.91 -2.58
C PHE A 358 1.61 -16.30 -3.00
N ARG A 359 1.05 -16.87 -4.08
CA ARG A 359 1.47 -18.18 -4.59
C ARG A 359 2.94 -18.22 -5.01
N ALA A 360 3.43 -17.13 -5.60
CA ALA A 360 4.83 -17.02 -5.99
C ALA A 360 5.79 -16.95 -4.79
N LEU A 361 5.32 -16.53 -3.61
CA LEU A 361 6.15 -16.43 -2.40
C LEU A 361 6.03 -17.66 -1.50
N VAL A 362 4.81 -18.17 -1.30
CA VAL A 362 4.52 -19.18 -0.28
C VAL A 362 5.26 -20.48 -0.57
N TRP A 363 5.10 -21.08 -1.76
CA TRP A 363 5.72 -22.37 -2.05
C TRP A 363 7.25 -22.35 -1.98
N PRO A 364 7.94 -21.41 -2.65
CA PRO A 364 9.39 -21.33 -2.52
C PRO A 364 9.82 -20.98 -1.09
N GLY A 365 9.05 -20.14 -0.39
CA GLY A 365 9.30 -19.77 1.00
C GLY A 365 9.20 -20.95 1.97
N LEU A 366 8.22 -21.85 1.79
CA LEU A 366 8.11 -23.08 2.60
C LEU A 366 9.35 -23.96 2.43
N ILE A 367 9.78 -24.16 1.18
CA ILE A 367 10.98 -24.96 0.88
C ILE A 367 12.20 -24.34 1.57
N GLY A 368 12.37 -23.03 1.44
CA GLY A 368 13.44 -22.29 2.11
C GLY A 368 13.39 -22.43 3.63
N GLY A 369 12.22 -22.20 4.23
CA GLY A 369 12.02 -22.27 5.68
C GLY A 369 12.29 -23.66 6.26
N ILE A 370 11.80 -24.72 5.62
CA ILE A 370 12.07 -26.11 6.03
C ILE A 370 13.56 -26.42 5.91
N ALA A 371 14.19 -26.09 4.77
CA ALA A 371 15.61 -26.32 4.57
C ALA A 371 16.48 -25.57 5.59
N GLY A 372 16.12 -24.32 5.90
CA GLY A 372 16.80 -23.51 6.91
C GLY A 372 16.65 -24.06 8.32
N ALA A 373 15.44 -24.51 8.69
CA ALA A 373 15.15 -25.11 9.98
C ALA A 373 15.92 -26.44 10.20
N ILE A 374 15.97 -27.29 9.16
CA ILE A 374 16.79 -28.51 9.16
C ILE A 374 18.27 -28.15 9.35
N LEU A 375 18.78 -27.22 8.53
CA LEU A 375 20.18 -26.83 8.55
C LEU A 375 20.62 -26.32 9.92
N ILE A 376 19.91 -25.33 10.49
CA ILE A 376 20.32 -24.74 11.77
C ILE A 376 20.23 -25.75 12.92
N THR A 377 19.27 -26.67 12.85
CA THR A 377 19.11 -27.73 13.86
C THR A 377 20.25 -28.73 13.82
N HIS A 378 20.72 -29.14 12.63
CA HIS A 378 21.89 -30.01 12.53
C HIS A 378 23.18 -29.29 12.92
N LEU A 379 23.33 -28.04 12.48
CA LEU A 379 24.53 -27.26 12.74
C LEU A 379 24.69 -26.91 14.24
N GLN A 380 23.59 -26.78 15.01
CA GLN A 380 23.68 -26.44 16.44
C GLN A 380 24.55 -27.43 17.24
N HIS A 381 24.59 -28.71 16.84
CA HIS A 381 25.36 -29.73 17.53
C HIS A 381 26.81 -29.79 17.05
N ALA A 382 27.05 -29.46 15.77
CA ALA A 382 28.36 -29.59 15.13
C ALA A 382 29.25 -28.34 15.24
N ALA A 383 28.66 -27.13 15.31
CA ALA A 383 29.42 -25.89 15.18
C ALA A 383 28.83 -24.70 15.97
N LEU A 384 28.32 -24.94 17.18
CA LEU A 384 27.64 -23.90 17.99
C LEU A 384 28.48 -22.62 18.15
N HIS A 385 29.79 -22.76 18.38
CA HIS A 385 30.73 -21.64 18.56
C HIS A 385 30.91 -20.79 17.31
N ALA A 386 30.82 -21.39 16.11
CA ALA A 386 30.95 -20.66 14.85
C ALA A 386 29.63 -20.03 14.39
N ILE A 387 28.50 -20.67 14.67
CA ILE A 387 27.18 -20.24 14.19
C ILE A 387 26.71 -18.96 14.89
N ARG A 388 26.96 -18.83 16.20
CA ARG A 388 26.53 -17.67 16.97
C ARG A 388 27.08 -16.34 16.41
N PRO A 389 28.40 -16.18 16.18
CA PRO A 389 28.92 -14.96 15.56
C PRO A 389 28.47 -14.79 14.11
N LEU A 390 28.26 -15.87 13.34
CA LEU A 390 27.73 -15.78 11.97
C LEU A 390 26.30 -15.20 11.94
N ILE A 391 25.42 -15.66 12.84
CA ILE A 391 24.07 -15.12 12.94
C ILE A 391 24.11 -13.68 13.44
N ALA A 392 24.99 -13.35 14.38
CA ALA A 392 25.18 -11.97 14.82
C ALA A 392 25.68 -11.04 13.70
N LEU A 393 26.59 -11.50 12.83
CA LEU A 393 27.01 -10.75 11.64
C LEU A 393 25.85 -10.56 10.65
N TYR A 394 25.01 -11.56 10.48
CA TYR A 394 23.82 -11.45 9.64
C TYR A 394 22.78 -10.47 10.24
N THR A 395 22.48 -10.53 11.54
CA THR A 395 21.58 -9.56 12.19
C THR A 395 22.17 -8.16 12.17
N PHE A 396 23.50 -8.01 12.27
CA PHE A 396 24.18 -6.73 12.05
C PHE A 396 23.93 -6.20 10.63
N PHE A 397 24.06 -7.05 9.61
CA PHE A 397 23.76 -6.67 8.21
C PHE A 397 22.29 -6.27 8.03
N LEU A 398 21.35 -6.98 8.66
CA LEU A 398 19.93 -6.58 8.66
C LEU A 398 19.74 -5.23 9.36
N GLY A 399 20.36 -5.02 10.53
CA GLY A 399 20.35 -3.76 11.27
C GLY A 399 20.89 -2.59 10.44
N ALA A 400 22.01 -2.80 9.74
CA ALA A 400 22.58 -1.81 8.83
C ALA A 400 21.64 -1.49 7.66
N ASN A 401 20.95 -2.50 7.09
CA ASN A 401 19.95 -2.27 6.05
C ASN A 401 18.72 -1.50 6.55
N ILE A 402 18.28 -1.76 7.79
CA ILE A 402 17.20 -1.00 8.44
C ILE A 402 17.65 0.46 8.65
N LEU A 403 18.86 0.67 9.20
CA LEU A 403 19.43 1.98 9.46
C LEU A 403 19.56 2.81 8.18
N LEU A 404 20.11 2.20 7.12
CA LEU A 404 20.28 2.86 5.82
C LEU A 404 18.94 3.30 5.22
N LYS A 405 17.85 2.57 5.44
CA LYS A 405 16.49 2.98 5.03
C LYS A 405 15.98 4.18 5.82
N GLY A 406 16.31 4.28 7.10
CA GLY A 406 16.01 5.45 7.93
C GLY A 406 16.80 6.69 7.54
N ILE A 407 18.06 6.53 7.10
CA ILE A 407 18.94 7.65 6.74
C ILE A 407 18.73 8.10 5.29
N ARG A 408 18.76 7.17 4.33
CA ARG A 408 18.75 7.45 2.88
C ARG A 408 17.33 7.39 2.31
N PHE A 409 16.44 8.26 2.78
CA PHE A 409 15.12 8.45 2.19
C PHE A 409 15.24 9.12 0.79
N ARG A 410 15.82 8.40 -0.19
CA ARG A 410 15.92 8.83 -1.58
C ARG A 410 15.37 7.75 -2.51
N ARG A 411 14.43 8.17 -3.35
CA ARG A 411 13.85 7.43 -4.48
C ARG A 411 14.98 6.91 -5.38
N LYS A 412 15.21 5.59 -5.39
CA LYS A 412 15.96 4.93 -6.48
C LYS A 412 14.99 4.26 -7.45
N GLN A 413 15.39 4.27 -8.72
CA GLN A 413 14.67 3.75 -9.89
C GLN A 413 13.99 2.40 -9.64
N GLN A 414 12.73 2.33 -10.06
CA GLN A 414 11.87 1.14 -10.00
C GLN A 414 12.40 0.06 -10.96
N ARG A 415 13.30 -0.82 -10.49
CA ARG A 415 13.65 -2.04 -11.22
C ARG A 415 12.67 -3.14 -10.82
N LYS A 416 11.86 -3.59 -11.78
CA LYS A 416 10.92 -4.71 -11.58
C LYS A 416 11.68 -6.00 -11.31
N ILE A 417 11.46 -6.59 -10.14
CA ILE A 417 12.03 -7.89 -9.79
C ILE A 417 11.24 -8.98 -10.51
N LYS A 418 11.93 -9.71 -11.39
CA LYS A 418 11.36 -10.80 -12.21
C LYS A 418 11.25 -12.12 -11.43
N ARG A 419 12.18 -12.40 -10.50
CA ARG A 419 12.26 -13.68 -9.76
C ARG A 419 11.76 -13.57 -8.31
N VAL A 420 10.46 -13.39 -8.14
CA VAL A 420 9.85 -13.29 -6.79
C VAL A 420 9.93 -14.59 -6.00
N GLY A 421 9.83 -15.74 -6.66
CA GLY A 421 9.93 -17.04 -5.98
C GLY A 421 11.29 -17.28 -5.35
N PHE A 422 12.37 -16.93 -6.04
CA PHE A 422 13.71 -17.03 -5.48
C PHE A 422 13.91 -16.13 -4.26
N LEU A 423 13.32 -14.92 -4.30
CA LEU A 423 13.30 -14.02 -3.14
C LEU A 423 12.52 -14.63 -1.96
N GLY A 424 11.39 -15.29 -2.22
CA GLY A 424 10.62 -16.01 -1.20
C GLY A 424 11.42 -17.16 -0.58
N MET A 425 12.12 -17.95 -1.40
CA MET A 425 12.96 -19.06 -0.94
C MET A 425 14.13 -18.59 -0.07
N ILE A 426 14.92 -17.61 -0.54
CA ILE A 426 16.00 -17.02 0.26
C ILE A 426 15.44 -16.40 1.54
N GLY A 427 14.31 -15.68 1.42
CA GLY A 427 13.64 -15.07 2.55
C GLY A 427 13.29 -16.09 3.62
N GLY A 428 12.60 -17.18 3.26
CA GLY A 428 12.21 -18.24 4.20
C GLY A 428 13.40 -18.98 4.79
N PHE A 429 14.43 -19.25 3.99
CA PHE A 429 15.66 -19.90 4.44
C PHE A 429 16.38 -19.06 5.49
N LEU A 430 16.64 -17.79 5.19
CA LEU A 430 17.33 -16.90 6.12
C LEU A 430 16.50 -16.60 7.36
N ASP A 431 15.17 -16.49 7.23
CA ASP A 431 14.25 -16.35 8.37
C ASP A 431 14.40 -17.54 9.33
N ALA A 432 14.38 -18.78 8.81
CA ALA A 432 14.53 -19.98 9.63
C ALA A 432 15.94 -20.16 10.22
N VAL A 433 17.00 -19.87 9.47
CA VAL A 433 18.39 -20.02 9.97
C VAL A 433 18.72 -18.99 11.04
N ALA A 434 18.31 -17.73 10.83
CA ALA A 434 18.68 -16.63 11.71
C ALA A 434 17.56 -16.21 12.68
N GLY A 435 16.41 -16.87 12.68
CA GLY A 435 15.23 -16.46 13.46
C GLY A 435 14.63 -15.13 13.02
N GLY A 436 14.94 -14.64 11.81
CA GLY A 436 14.45 -13.37 11.30
C GLY A 436 15.04 -12.97 9.95
N GLY A 437 14.34 -12.11 9.22
CA GLY A 437 14.80 -11.58 7.94
C GLY A 437 13.73 -11.46 6.87
N TRP A 438 12.61 -12.19 7.02
CA TRP A 438 11.53 -12.19 6.04
C TRP A 438 11.00 -10.78 5.74
N GLY A 439 10.62 -10.02 6.77
CA GLY A 439 10.13 -8.65 6.60
C GLY A 439 11.18 -7.72 5.99
N THR A 440 12.36 -7.68 6.60
CA THR A 440 13.47 -6.82 6.18
C THR A 440 13.96 -7.09 4.77
N LEU A 441 13.85 -8.33 4.28
CA LEU A 441 14.41 -8.75 2.99
C LEU A 441 13.32 -8.90 1.92
N VAL A 442 12.22 -9.61 2.18
CA VAL A 442 11.15 -9.86 1.19
C VAL A 442 10.24 -8.64 1.04
N THR A 443 9.64 -8.16 2.14
CA THR A 443 8.67 -7.04 2.10
C THR A 443 9.35 -5.79 1.55
N SER A 444 10.52 -5.45 2.08
CA SER A 444 11.20 -4.22 1.70
C SER A 444 11.67 -4.22 0.25
N THR A 445 12.15 -5.36 -0.25
CA THR A 445 12.64 -5.50 -1.63
C THR A 445 11.48 -5.46 -2.63
N LEU A 446 10.33 -6.03 -2.29
CA LEU A 446 9.14 -5.96 -3.13
C LEU A 446 8.56 -4.54 -3.20
N ILE A 447 8.52 -3.82 -2.07
CA ILE A 447 8.11 -2.40 -2.05
C ILE A 447 9.11 -1.55 -2.86
N ALA A 448 10.42 -1.76 -2.65
CA ALA A 448 11.47 -1.07 -3.40
C ALA A 448 11.41 -1.34 -4.92
N SER A 449 10.87 -2.50 -5.34
CA SER A 449 10.67 -2.82 -6.76
C SER A 449 9.50 -2.07 -7.43
N GLY A 450 8.78 -1.22 -6.69
CA GLY A 450 7.67 -0.42 -7.22
C GLY A 450 6.32 -1.14 -7.22
N ARG A 451 6.17 -2.26 -6.50
CA ARG A 451 4.88 -2.93 -6.34
C ARG A 451 4.02 -2.18 -5.32
N ASN A 452 2.71 -2.16 -5.54
CA ASN A 452 1.77 -1.47 -4.66
C ASN A 452 1.89 -2.00 -3.20
N PRO A 453 2.23 -1.15 -2.22
CA PRO A 453 2.52 -1.56 -0.85
C PRO A 453 1.39 -2.33 -0.16
N LYS A 454 0.12 -1.96 -0.41
CA LYS A 454 -1.06 -2.62 0.18
C LYS A 454 -1.07 -4.12 -0.14
N TYR A 455 -0.86 -4.46 -1.42
CA TYR A 455 -0.86 -5.84 -1.88
C TYR A 455 0.43 -6.58 -1.54
N VAL A 456 1.56 -5.89 -1.46
CA VAL A 456 2.81 -6.49 -1.00
C VAL A 456 2.71 -6.89 0.46
N VAL A 457 2.37 -5.97 1.36
CA VAL A 457 2.25 -6.24 2.79
C VAL A 457 1.25 -7.35 3.05
N GLY A 458 0.07 -7.30 2.42
CA GLY A 458 -0.93 -8.34 2.60
C GLY A 458 -0.50 -9.73 2.11
N SER A 459 0.03 -9.83 0.90
CA SER A 459 0.51 -11.12 0.35
C SER A 459 1.72 -11.67 1.11
N VAL A 460 2.63 -10.81 1.55
CA VAL A 460 3.86 -11.21 2.24
C VAL A 460 3.58 -11.65 3.69
N ASN A 461 2.70 -10.95 4.42
CA ASN A 461 2.29 -11.36 5.77
C ASN A 461 1.54 -12.69 5.76
N LEU A 462 0.63 -12.89 4.79
CA LEU A 462 -0.06 -14.16 4.63
C LEU A 462 0.90 -15.30 4.27
N ALA A 463 1.86 -15.06 3.36
CA ALA A 463 2.89 -16.05 3.04
C ALA A 463 3.77 -16.38 4.26
N ARG A 464 4.15 -15.36 5.06
CA ARG A 464 4.93 -15.53 6.29
C ARG A 464 4.27 -16.49 7.27
N PHE A 465 2.95 -16.39 7.46
CA PHE A 465 2.22 -17.31 8.33
C PHE A 465 2.46 -18.78 7.96
N TYR A 466 2.33 -19.13 6.68
CA TYR A 466 2.55 -20.52 6.23
C TYR A 466 4.02 -20.95 6.28
N VAL A 467 4.96 -20.03 6.02
CA VAL A 467 6.40 -20.31 6.17
C VAL A 467 6.75 -20.55 7.64
N ALA A 468 6.24 -19.72 8.56
CA ALA A 468 6.42 -19.87 9.99
C ALA A 468 5.77 -21.15 10.52
N LEU A 469 4.60 -21.52 10.00
CA LEU A 469 3.93 -22.79 10.33
C LEU A 469 4.80 -23.98 9.93
N ALA A 470 5.33 -23.99 8.70
CA ALA A 470 6.19 -25.05 8.20
C ALA A 470 7.50 -25.15 9.00
N GLY A 471 8.18 -24.02 9.21
CA GLY A 471 9.42 -23.96 10.00
C GLY A 471 9.20 -24.41 11.45
N SER A 472 8.11 -23.98 12.08
CA SER A 472 7.77 -24.41 13.45
C SER A 472 7.48 -25.90 13.52
N ALA A 473 6.74 -26.46 12.56
CA ALA A 473 6.50 -27.91 12.51
C ALA A 473 7.82 -28.69 12.40
N THR A 474 8.73 -28.24 11.53
CA THR A 474 10.08 -28.82 11.42
C THR A 474 10.86 -28.72 12.72
N PHE A 475 10.89 -27.55 13.37
CA PHE A 475 11.58 -27.39 14.65
C PHE A 475 10.96 -28.23 15.77
N LEU A 476 9.63 -28.36 15.83
CA LEU A 476 8.96 -29.18 16.83
C LEU A 476 9.31 -30.66 16.66
N VAL A 477 9.36 -31.15 15.42
CA VAL A 477 9.77 -32.53 15.13
C VAL A 477 11.23 -32.78 15.49
N LEU A 478 12.13 -31.84 15.21
CA LEU A 478 13.57 -32.04 15.40
C LEU A 478 14.10 -31.67 16.81
N LEU A 479 13.50 -30.68 17.48
CA LEU A 479 13.97 -30.12 18.76
C LEU A 479 13.01 -30.33 19.93
N GLY A 480 11.76 -30.71 19.65
CA GLY A 480 10.69 -30.77 20.65
C GLY A 480 10.33 -29.42 21.28
N LEU A 481 9.42 -29.46 22.26
CA LEU A 481 8.98 -28.31 23.05
C LEU A 481 9.93 -28.05 24.24
N SER A 482 11.14 -27.59 23.95
CA SER A 482 12.08 -27.04 24.94
C SER A 482 12.01 -25.51 25.05
N GLN A 483 12.43 -24.92 26.18
CA GLN A 483 12.48 -23.47 26.43
C GLN A 483 11.09 -22.79 26.36
N TRP A 484 10.06 -23.44 26.91
CA TRP A 484 8.68 -22.95 26.88
C TRP A 484 8.52 -21.61 27.62
N GLN A 485 9.37 -21.32 28.61
CA GLN A 485 9.38 -20.04 29.33
C GLN A 485 9.71 -18.87 28.41
N VAL A 486 10.65 -19.05 27.46
CA VAL A 486 11.01 -18.04 26.46
C VAL A 486 9.82 -17.79 25.53
N LEU A 487 9.21 -18.86 25.02
CA LEU A 487 8.01 -18.77 24.17
C LEU A 487 6.86 -18.05 24.89
N LEU A 488 6.60 -18.41 26.15
CA LEU A 488 5.55 -17.81 26.96
C LEU A 488 5.80 -16.31 27.20
N GLY A 489 7.04 -15.94 27.55
CA GLY A 489 7.43 -14.54 27.73
C GLY A 489 7.25 -13.74 26.45
N LEU A 490 7.69 -14.27 25.31
CA LEU A 490 7.53 -13.64 24.00
C LEU A 490 6.05 -13.43 23.62
N LEU A 491 5.19 -14.43 23.89
CA LEU A 491 3.76 -14.37 23.59
C LEU A 491 3.04 -13.35 24.47
N ILE A 492 3.27 -13.37 25.79
CA ILE A 492 2.63 -12.45 26.74
C ILE A 492 3.09 -11.02 26.46
N GLY A 493 4.40 -10.79 26.35
CA GLY A 493 4.94 -9.48 26.01
C GLY A 493 4.41 -8.97 24.67
N GLY A 494 4.34 -9.84 23.66
CA GLY A 494 3.80 -9.49 22.35
C GLY A 494 2.30 -9.17 22.36
N ALA A 495 1.51 -9.90 23.13
CA ALA A 495 0.08 -9.64 23.31
C ALA A 495 -0.16 -8.28 23.99
N MET A 496 0.64 -7.94 25.01
CA MET A 496 0.58 -6.63 25.67
C MET A 496 1.00 -5.49 24.74
N ALA A 497 2.03 -5.69 23.91
CA ALA A 497 2.53 -4.68 23.00
C ALA A 497 1.59 -4.37 21.82
N SER A 498 0.83 -5.36 21.35
CA SER A 498 0.06 -5.24 20.10
C SER A 498 -0.97 -4.09 20.10
N PRO A 499 -1.80 -3.87 21.16
CA PRO A 499 -2.72 -2.72 21.23
C PRO A 499 -2.00 -1.37 21.32
N LEU A 500 -0.89 -1.31 22.07
CA LEU A 500 -0.08 -0.10 22.25
C LEU A 500 0.59 0.31 20.94
N ALA A 501 1.18 -0.65 20.22
CA ALA A 501 1.77 -0.46 18.91
C ALA A 501 0.73 0.11 17.94
N ALA A 502 -0.44 -0.52 17.82
CA ALA A 502 -1.50 -0.07 16.94
C ALA A 502 -1.98 1.37 17.22
N ARG A 503 -2.02 1.79 18.49
CA ARG A 503 -2.37 3.17 18.89
C ARG A 503 -1.28 4.20 18.54
N THR A 504 -0.01 3.81 18.65
CA THR A 504 1.15 4.72 18.53
C THR A 504 1.73 4.79 17.11
N THR A 505 1.39 3.85 16.22
CA THR A 505 1.83 3.85 14.80
C THR A 505 1.54 5.18 14.08
N ARG A 506 0.49 5.91 14.47
CA ARG A 506 0.09 7.18 13.84
C ARG A 506 0.87 8.40 14.35
N SER A 507 1.43 8.33 15.55
CA SER A 507 2.10 9.47 16.20
C SER A 507 3.62 9.41 16.10
N LEU A 508 4.20 8.24 15.82
CA LEU A 508 5.65 8.07 15.81
C LEU A 508 6.26 8.33 14.42
N PRO A 509 7.29 9.17 14.32
CA PRO A 509 8.00 9.39 13.07
C PRO A 509 8.75 8.11 12.67
N THR A 510 8.21 7.38 11.69
CA THR A 510 8.72 6.10 11.15
C THR A 510 10.22 6.12 10.87
N ARG A 511 10.74 7.28 10.42
CA ARG A 511 12.16 7.49 10.16
C ARG A 511 13.02 7.33 11.42
N GLN A 512 12.63 7.98 12.52
CA GLN A 512 13.38 7.92 13.78
C GLN A 512 13.36 6.49 14.33
N LEU A 513 12.22 5.81 14.23
CA LEU A 513 12.08 4.45 14.71
C LEU A 513 12.95 3.46 13.92
N LEU A 514 13.06 3.62 12.59
CA LEU A 514 14.00 2.84 11.77
C LEU A 514 15.46 3.11 12.13
N VAL A 515 15.83 4.37 12.43
CA VAL A 515 17.20 4.73 12.84
C VAL A 515 17.53 4.11 14.20
N ILE A 516 16.67 4.29 15.20
CA ILE A 516 16.83 3.73 16.54
C ILE A 516 16.92 2.21 16.48
N LEU A 517 16.00 1.57 15.75
CA LEU A 517 15.99 0.12 15.59
C LEU A 517 17.27 -0.38 14.91
N GLY A 518 17.67 0.24 13.81
CA GLY A 518 18.88 -0.15 13.09
C GLY A 518 20.13 -0.06 13.96
N LEU A 519 20.28 1.04 14.71
CA LEU A 519 21.38 1.22 15.67
C LEU A 519 21.34 0.18 16.80
N LEU A 520 20.17 -0.05 17.40
CA LEU A 520 20.00 -1.03 18.48
C LEU A 520 20.43 -2.43 18.04
N VAL A 521 19.90 -2.91 16.89
CA VAL A 521 20.23 -4.22 16.35
C VAL A 521 21.72 -4.32 16.04
N MET A 522 22.31 -3.29 15.45
CA MET A 522 23.75 -3.26 15.15
C MET A 522 24.62 -3.31 16.40
N LEU A 523 24.31 -2.50 17.43
CA LEU A 523 25.08 -2.45 18.68
C LEU A 523 25.01 -3.78 19.43
N LEU A 524 23.82 -4.36 19.58
CA LEU A 524 23.66 -5.66 20.23
C LEU A 524 24.36 -6.77 19.44
N SER A 525 24.27 -6.74 18.11
CA SER A 525 24.96 -7.72 17.27
C SER A 525 26.48 -7.61 17.39
N LEU A 526 27.02 -6.38 17.42
CA LEU A 526 28.45 -6.13 17.61
C LEU A 526 28.93 -6.63 18.98
N TRP A 527 28.13 -6.41 20.03
CA TRP A 527 28.42 -6.93 21.37
C TRP A 527 28.42 -8.47 21.40
N ILE A 528 27.51 -9.13 20.69
CA ILE A 528 27.50 -10.60 20.59
C ILE A 528 28.74 -11.12 19.86
N VAL A 529 29.15 -10.48 18.77
CA VAL A 529 30.38 -10.84 18.04
C VAL A 529 31.60 -10.68 18.95
N TYR A 530 31.73 -9.54 19.62
CA TYR A 530 32.82 -9.28 20.58
C TYR A 530 32.84 -10.33 21.70
N LYS A 531 31.70 -10.59 22.35
CA LYS A 531 31.58 -11.58 23.42
C LYS A 531 31.93 -12.99 22.93
N SER A 532 31.56 -13.34 21.70
CA SER A 532 31.85 -14.66 21.13
C SER A 532 33.31 -14.85 20.76
N TRP A 533 34.09 -13.77 20.58
CA TRP A 533 35.50 -13.83 20.18
C TRP A 533 36.47 -13.57 21.34
N TRP A 534 36.07 -12.78 22.34
CA TRP A 534 36.97 -12.24 23.35
C TRP A 534 36.70 -12.70 24.80
N ILE A 535 35.52 -13.27 25.07
CA ILE A 535 35.12 -13.73 26.42
C ILE A 535 35.04 -15.26 26.42
N HIS A 536 36.09 -15.89 25.88
CA HIS A 536 36.32 -17.33 26.04
C HIS A 536 37.12 -17.59 27.31
#